data_AF-A0A0A1TXY2-F1
#
_entry.id   AF-A0A0A1TXY2-F1
#
_cell.length_a   1.000
_cell.length_b   1.000
_cell.length_c   1.000
_cell.angle_alpha   90.00
_cell.angle_beta   90.00
_cell.angle_gamma   90.00
#
_symmetry.space_group_name_H-M   'P 1'
#
loop_
_entity.id
_entity.type
_entity.pdbx_description
1 polymer ?
#
loop_
_entity_poly.entity_id
_entity_poly.type
_entity_poly.pdbx_seq_one_letter_code
_entity_poly.pdbx_strand_id
1 'polypeptide(L)'
;MSFCRQKYEQKQVDRRYKNFEPIFISKGMNRIYPLNTTPFGVSLHEKHILECFTGTEEVYSTFTFKLFQKGIFYRQFTMSEENTTIYSTSCMTQHSNCFTLFDNKKNPVASILKVDNLYKVFSERNVLTEVTVKGGVVLSTKLFVSNNKSGLCYVNKAPLCIDNKEYLDFSVPTLPSFKNIQLVSPRKYSEVVFEMAKQKSFYHVSADAVFTPLQAFAIAVIKGYETYLSQSVCL
;
A
#
# COMPACT_ATOMS: atom_id res chain seq x y z
N MET A 1 21.87 -35.32 8.55
CA MET A 1 21.59 -34.05 9.27
C MET A 1 22.37 -32.93 8.61
N SER A 2 21.75 -31.76 8.48
CA SER A 2 22.34 -30.44 8.19
C SER A 2 22.99 -30.21 6.82
N PHE A 3 22.25 -29.60 5.89
CA PHE A 3 22.80 -28.67 4.89
C PHE A 3 21.74 -27.65 4.43
N CYS A 4 21.38 -26.71 5.32
CA CYS A 4 20.75 -25.43 4.95
C CYS A 4 21.50 -24.31 5.66
N ARG A 5 22.76 -24.09 5.27
CA ARG A 5 23.49 -22.86 5.59
C ARG A 5 24.30 -22.47 4.35
N GLN A 6 24.26 -21.18 4.04
CA GLN A 6 25.03 -20.48 3.00
C GLN A 6 24.54 -20.63 1.56
N LYS A 7 23.54 -19.80 1.22
CA LYS A 7 23.47 -19.04 -0.05
C LYS A 7 22.41 -17.93 0.08
N TYR A 8 22.60 -17.07 1.08
CA TYR A 8 21.83 -15.84 1.25
C TYR A 8 22.78 -14.66 1.05
N GLU A 9 23.19 -14.45 -0.20
CA GLU A 9 23.80 -13.21 -0.63
C GLU A 9 23.72 -13.14 -2.16
N GLN A 10 23.10 -12.06 -2.64
CA GLN A 10 23.17 -11.57 -4.01
C GLN A 10 22.87 -12.56 -5.14
N LYS A 11 21.58 -12.89 -5.33
CA LYS A 11 20.95 -13.03 -6.66
C LYS A 11 19.46 -13.35 -6.50
N GLN A 12 18.64 -12.66 -7.29
CA GLN A 12 17.20 -12.90 -7.52
C GLN A 12 16.19 -12.31 -6.51
N VAL A 13 16.06 -10.99 -6.50
CA VAL A 13 14.78 -10.33 -6.20
C VAL A 13 13.86 -10.34 -7.45
N ASP A 14 14.35 -10.82 -8.60
CA ASP A 14 13.76 -10.54 -9.92
C ASP A 14 12.95 -11.70 -10.54
N ARG A 15 12.54 -12.73 -9.77
CA ARG A 15 11.83 -13.90 -10.34
C ARG A 15 10.64 -14.46 -9.54
N ARG A 16 10.32 -13.98 -8.33
CA ARG A 16 9.24 -14.59 -7.51
C ARG A 16 7.83 -14.11 -7.78
N TYR A 17 7.61 -13.14 -8.68
CA TYR A 17 6.27 -12.62 -8.97
C TYR A 17 5.68 -13.11 -10.31
N LYS A 18 6.29 -14.11 -10.95
CA LYS A 18 5.89 -14.55 -12.30
C LYS A 18 4.75 -15.59 -12.35
N ASN A 19 4.38 -16.21 -11.23
CA ASN A 19 3.40 -17.30 -11.24
C ASN A 19 2.25 -17.00 -10.27
N PHE A 20 1.36 -16.13 -10.69
CA PHE A 20 0.07 -15.99 -10.05
C PHE A 20 -1.01 -16.47 -11.01
N GLU A 21 -1.78 -17.49 -10.63
CA GLU A 21 -2.96 -17.90 -11.39
C GLU A 21 -4.23 -17.43 -10.67
N PRO A 22 -5.22 -16.88 -11.37
CA PRO A 22 -6.43 -16.37 -10.75
C PRO A 22 -7.32 -17.52 -10.24
N ILE A 23 -7.80 -17.40 -9.00
CA ILE A 23 -8.94 -18.18 -8.51
C ILE A 23 -10.11 -17.20 -8.36
N PHE A 24 -11.20 -17.47 -9.07
CA PHE A 24 -12.44 -16.72 -8.98
C PHE A 24 -13.23 -17.20 -7.77
N ILE A 25 -13.33 -16.39 -6.72
CA ILE A 25 -14.30 -16.63 -5.65
C ILE A 25 -15.56 -15.82 -6.00
N SER A 26 -16.52 -16.47 -6.65
CA SER A 26 -17.84 -15.88 -6.84
C SER A 26 -18.53 -15.77 -5.48
N LYS A 27 -19.13 -14.61 -5.20
CA LYS A 27 -19.97 -14.39 -4.01
C LYS A 27 -21.15 -15.37 -4.08
N GLY A 28 -21.07 -16.48 -3.34
CA GLY A 28 -22.14 -17.48 -3.28
C GLY A 28 -21.71 -18.90 -2.89
N MET A 29 -20.42 -19.23 -2.83
CA MET A 29 -19.98 -20.58 -2.44
C MET A 29 -19.41 -20.61 -1.01
N ASN A 30 -19.94 -21.54 -0.20
CA ASN A 30 -19.38 -21.93 1.09
C ASN A 30 -17.88 -22.20 0.94
N ARG A 31 -17.08 -21.63 1.85
CA ARG A 31 -15.61 -21.77 1.93
C ARG A 31 -15.22 -23.25 1.75
N ILE A 32 -14.48 -23.58 0.69
CA ILE A 32 -14.16 -24.97 0.35
C ILE A 32 -12.98 -25.54 1.18
N TYR A 33 -12.26 -24.71 1.95
CA TYR A 33 -11.10 -25.17 2.71
C TYR A 33 -11.12 -24.71 4.18
N PRO A 34 -10.93 -25.63 5.14
CA PRO A 34 -10.66 -25.26 6.52
C PRO A 34 -9.26 -24.67 6.64
N LEU A 35 -9.16 -23.48 7.26
CA LEU A 35 -7.89 -22.82 7.57
C LEU A 35 -7.22 -23.52 8.76
N ASN A 36 -6.27 -24.41 8.49
CA ASN A 36 -5.21 -24.72 9.45
C ASN A 36 -3.94 -24.03 8.95
N THR A 37 -3.65 -22.83 9.47
CA THR A 37 -2.48 -22.04 9.08
C THR A 37 -1.54 -21.86 10.26
N THR A 38 -0.38 -22.52 10.20
CA THR A 38 0.81 -22.05 10.92
C THR A 38 1.36 -20.82 10.17
N PRO A 39 1.53 -19.67 10.81
CA PRO A 39 2.04 -18.47 10.15
C PRO A 39 3.55 -18.61 9.89
N PHE A 40 3.95 -18.68 8.63
CA PHE A 40 5.33 -18.42 8.22
C PHE A 40 5.54 -16.91 8.14
N GLY A 41 6.09 -16.35 9.21
CA GLY A 41 6.47 -14.95 9.30
C GLY A 41 7.77 -14.67 8.55
N VAL A 42 7.76 -13.68 7.66
CA VAL A 42 8.98 -13.02 7.20
C VAL A 42 9.57 -12.29 8.41
N SER A 43 10.81 -12.65 8.79
CA SER A 43 11.61 -11.94 9.78
C SER A 43 11.90 -10.52 9.29
N LEU A 44 10.94 -9.61 9.47
CA LEU A 44 11.16 -8.17 9.44
C LEU A 44 12.11 -7.83 10.58
N HIS A 45 13.21 -7.13 10.27
CA HIS A 45 14.15 -6.61 11.27
C HIS A 45 13.39 -5.96 12.43
N GLU A 46 13.45 -6.60 13.61
CA GLU A 46 12.73 -6.22 14.84
C GLU A 46 12.93 -4.75 15.25
N LYS A 47 14.01 -4.11 14.79
CA LYS A 47 14.34 -2.72 15.09
C LYS A 47 13.30 -1.70 14.59
N HIS A 48 12.56 -1.95 13.51
CA HIS A 48 11.54 -1.00 13.02
C HIS A 48 10.16 -1.18 13.67
N ILE A 49 9.92 -2.32 14.35
CA ILE A 49 8.63 -2.63 15.00
C ILE A 49 8.58 -2.02 16.42
N LEU A 50 9.73 -1.80 17.05
CA LEU A 50 9.83 -1.40 18.46
C LEU A 50 9.37 0.03 18.80
N GLU A 51 9.18 0.93 17.82
CA GLU A 51 8.75 2.32 18.07
C GLU A 51 7.23 2.54 17.97
N CYS A 52 6.43 1.47 17.91
CA CYS A 52 4.99 1.53 17.65
C CYS A 52 4.18 1.53 18.97
N PHE A 53 3.74 2.71 19.40
CA PHE A 53 2.71 2.87 20.45
C PHE A 53 1.39 3.40 19.86
N THR A 54 0.30 2.82 20.37
CA THR A 54 -1.07 2.90 19.84
C THR A 54 -1.89 4.01 20.50
N GLY A 55 -2.38 4.96 19.72
CA GLY A 55 -3.39 5.95 20.13
C GLY A 55 -4.82 5.43 19.96
N THR A 56 -5.78 6.13 20.55
CA THR A 56 -7.22 5.88 20.42
C THR A 56 -7.78 6.43 19.10
N GLU A 57 -8.67 5.67 18.48
CA GLU A 57 -9.24 5.90 17.14
C GLU A 57 -10.34 6.98 17.16
N GLU A 58 -10.27 7.98 16.27
CA GLU A 58 -11.45 8.73 15.84
C GLU A 58 -12.11 7.91 14.72
N VAL A 59 -13.38 7.54 14.92
CA VAL A 59 -14.07 6.58 14.04
C VAL A 59 -14.73 7.31 12.87
N TYR A 60 -14.06 7.32 11.71
CA TYR A 60 -14.71 7.59 10.43
C TYR A 60 -15.46 6.34 9.92
N SER A 61 -16.38 6.48 8.95
CA SER A 61 -16.89 5.30 8.25
C SER A 61 -15.83 4.76 7.29
N THR A 62 -15.77 3.44 7.09
CA THR A 62 -15.00 2.83 5.98
C THR A 62 -15.37 3.52 4.67
N PHE A 63 -14.38 3.85 3.85
CA PHE A 63 -14.60 4.55 2.59
C PHE A 63 -13.85 3.91 1.43
N THR A 64 -14.38 4.11 0.23
CA THR A 64 -13.81 3.57 -1.01
C THR A 64 -13.67 4.67 -2.04
N PHE A 65 -12.62 4.58 -2.88
CA PHE A 65 -12.45 5.52 -3.98
C PHE A 65 -11.71 4.89 -5.15
N LYS A 66 -11.80 5.57 -6.29
CA LYS A 66 -11.04 5.22 -7.50
C LYS A 66 -9.82 6.12 -7.61
N LEU A 67 -8.64 5.52 -7.67
CA LEU A 67 -7.40 6.21 -8.03
C LEU A 67 -7.16 6.09 -9.53
N PHE A 68 -7.16 7.21 -10.23
CA PHE A 68 -6.80 7.26 -11.65
C PHE A 68 -5.36 7.75 -11.81
N GLN A 69 -4.65 7.17 -12.78
CA GLN A 69 -3.31 7.57 -13.18
C GLN A 69 -3.39 8.15 -14.59
N LYS A 70 -3.07 9.44 -14.75
CA LYS A 70 -3.10 10.18 -16.02
C LYS A 70 -1.67 10.53 -16.46
N GLY A 71 -1.51 10.77 -17.77
CA GLY A 71 -0.21 11.12 -18.39
C GLY A 71 0.74 9.93 -18.54
N ILE A 72 1.72 10.03 -19.43
CA ILE A 72 2.69 8.96 -19.73
C ILE A 72 4.05 9.30 -19.12
N PHE A 73 4.62 10.45 -19.48
CA PHE A 73 5.90 10.97 -18.97
C PHE A 73 5.75 11.82 -17.69
N TYR A 74 4.61 12.49 -17.57
CA TYR A 74 4.25 13.29 -16.41
C TYR A 74 3.02 12.65 -15.77
N ARG A 75 3.25 11.80 -14.76
CA ARG A 75 2.16 11.09 -14.09
C ARG A 75 1.44 12.03 -13.13
N GLN A 76 0.13 12.06 -13.25
CA GLN A 76 -0.75 12.70 -12.28
C GLN A 76 -1.70 11.65 -11.72
N PHE A 77 -1.93 11.67 -10.41
CA PHE A 77 -2.92 10.80 -9.78
C PHE A 77 -4.10 11.63 -9.28
N THR A 78 -5.29 11.08 -9.43
CA THR A 78 -6.53 11.71 -8.97
C THR A 78 -7.38 10.72 -8.21
N MET A 79 -7.83 11.09 -7.02
CA MET A 79 -8.87 10.38 -6.27
C MET A 79 -10.23 10.85 -6.75
N SER A 80 -11.11 9.90 -7.04
CA SER A 80 -12.49 10.18 -7.42
C SER A 80 -13.48 9.25 -6.74
N GLU A 81 -14.60 9.83 -6.32
CA GLU A 81 -15.79 9.18 -5.80
C GLU A 81 -16.95 9.59 -6.70
N GLU A 82 -17.78 8.63 -7.13
CA GLU A 82 -18.95 8.91 -7.99
C GLU A 82 -18.67 9.80 -9.22
N ASN A 83 -17.49 9.66 -9.83
CA ASN A 83 -16.98 10.46 -10.95
C ASN A 83 -16.65 11.92 -10.64
N THR A 84 -16.75 12.35 -9.38
CA THR A 84 -16.25 13.64 -8.90
C THR A 84 -14.80 13.49 -8.45
N THR A 85 -13.92 14.41 -8.87
CA THR A 85 -12.52 14.42 -8.38
C THR A 85 -12.47 15.11 -7.02
N ILE A 86 -11.93 14.42 -6.01
CA ILE A 86 -11.81 14.93 -4.64
C ILE A 86 -10.39 15.47 -4.40
N TYR A 87 -9.37 14.70 -4.76
CA TYR A 87 -7.98 15.09 -4.63
C TYR A 87 -7.21 14.83 -5.91
N SER A 88 -6.14 15.60 -6.12
CA SER A 88 -5.20 15.41 -7.23
C SER A 88 -3.77 15.67 -6.80
N THR A 89 -2.82 15.11 -7.52
CA THR A 89 -1.39 15.41 -7.34
C THR A 89 -0.95 16.50 -8.33
N SER A 90 0.19 17.13 -8.05
CA SER A 90 1.01 17.73 -9.10
C SER A 90 1.44 16.68 -10.14
N CYS A 91 1.87 17.14 -11.31
CA CYS A 91 2.55 16.26 -12.27
C CYS A 91 3.87 15.75 -11.68
N MET A 92 4.16 14.46 -11.87
CA MET A 92 5.34 13.79 -11.33
C MET A 92 6.14 13.13 -12.45
N THR A 93 7.45 13.31 -12.42
CA THR A 93 8.40 12.58 -13.27
C THR A 93 9.09 11.50 -12.46
N GLN A 94 9.89 10.63 -13.08
CA GLN A 94 10.65 9.59 -12.36
C GLN A 94 11.68 10.15 -11.36
N HIS A 95 12.09 11.40 -11.54
CA HIS A 95 13.07 12.09 -10.70
C HIS A 95 12.42 12.95 -9.62
N SER A 96 11.09 13.04 -9.61
CA SER A 96 10.38 13.84 -8.63
C SER A 96 10.56 13.23 -7.24
N ASN A 97 11.08 14.04 -6.32
CA ASN A 97 11.25 13.73 -4.90
C ASN A 97 10.22 14.44 -4.02
N CYS A 98 9.45 15.39 -4.57
CA CYS A 98 8.40 16.10 -3.86
C CYS A 98 7.17 16.22 -4.75
N PHE A 99 5.98 16.00 -4.18
CA PHE A 99 4.71 16.11 -4.89
C PHE A 99 3.70 16.86 -4.04
N THR A 100 2.96 17.79 -4.64
CA THR A 100 1.90 18.52 -3.96
C THR A 100 0.58 17.81 -4.15
N LEU A 101 -0.20 17.68 -3.07
CA LEU A 101 -1.58 17.20 -3.10
C LEU A 101 -2.51 18.40 -3.06
N PHE A 102 -3.52 18.39 -3.93
CA PHE A 102 -4.51 19.44 -4.07
C PHE A 102 -5.91 18.90 -3.79
N ASP A 103 -6.76 19.74 -3.20
CA ASP A 103 -8.21 19.49 -3.10
C ASP A 103 -8.92 19.67 -4.47
N ASN A 104 -10.25 19.51 -4.46
CA ASN A 104 -11.09 19.68 -5.64
C ASN A 104 -11.15 21.12 -6.17
N LYS A 105 -10.79 22.11 -5.34
CA LYS A 105 -10.67 23.53 -5.69
C LYS A 105 -9.25 23.92 -6.12
N LYS A 106 -8.34 22.95 -6.20
CA LYS A 106 -6.91 23.11 -6.54
C LYS A 106 -6.10 23.88 -5.48
N ASN A 107 -6.58 23.95 -4.24
CA ASN A 107 -5.77 24.46 -3.13
C ASN A 107 -4.77 23.38 -2.69
N PRO A 108 -3.50 23.73 -2.42
CA PRO A 108 -2.54 22.79 -1.87
C PRO A 108 -2.93 22.41 -0.44
N VAL A 109 -3.11 21.12 -0.18
CA VAL A 109 -3.54 20.60 1.14
C VAL A 109 -2.46 19.77 1.83
N ALA A 110 -1.54 19.20 1.07
CA ALA A 110 -0.42 18.42 1.61
C ALA A 110 0.74 18.34 0.61
N SER A 111 1.89 17.85 1.08
CA SER A 111 3.03 17.51 0.24
C SER A 111 3.60 16.16 0.65
N ILE A 112 4.06 15.40 -0.34
CA ILE A 112 4.74 14.14 -0.14
C ILE A 112 6.22 14.37 -0.48
N LEU A 113 7.11 14.12 0.47
CA LEU A 113 8.55 14.16 0.29
C LEU A 113 9.13 12.74 0.30
N LYS A 114 9.86 12.38 -0.75
CA LYS A 114 10.64 11.16 -0.86
C LYS A 114 12.09 11.41 -0.44
N VAL A 115 12.57 10.61 0.50
CA VAL A 115 13.98 10.52 0.89
C VAL A 115 14.36 9.04 0.86
N ASP A 116 15.14 8.65 -0.14
CA ASP A 116 15.48 7.26 -0.45
C ASP A 116 14.23 6.35 -0.56
N ASN A 117 14.05 5.47 0.42
CA ASN A 117 12.98 4.49 0.55
C ASN A 117 11.85 4.96 1.46
N LEU A 118 11.96 6.17 2.03
CA LEU A 118 11.01 6.74 2.97
C LEU A 118 10.23 7.88 2.32
N TYR A 119 8.92 7.81 2.41
CA TYR A 119 8.01 8.88 2.03
C TYR A 119 7.39 9.51 3.26
N LYS A 120 7.42 10.82 3.36
CA LYS A 120 6.76 11.59 4.42
C LYS A 120 5.67 12.47 3.82
N VAL A 121 4.47 12.38 4.38
CA VAL A 121 3.32 13.20 4.00
C VAL A 121 3.16 14.30 5.03
N PHE A 122 3.23 15.55 4.59
CA PHE A 122 3.10 16.73 5.43
C PHE A 122 1.85 17.50 5.05
N SER A 123 1.15 18.03 6.04
CA SER A 123 0.16 19.08 5.85
C SER A 123 0.46 20.19 6.85
N GLU A 124 0.50 21.42 6.34
CA GLU A 124 0.95 22.59 7.09
C GLU A 124 2.35 22.38 7.71
N ARG A 125 2.42 22.08 9.01
CA ARG A 125 3.67 21.81 9.76
C ARG A 125 3.71 20.43 10.41
N ASN A 126 2.72 19.58 10.13
CA ASN A 126 2.57 18.28 10.76
C ASN A 126 2.86 17.15 9.77
N VAL A 127 3.60 16.14 10.22
CA VAL A 127 3.69 14.86 9.51
C VAL A 127 2.37 14.13 9.72
N LEU A 128 1.67 13.79 8.64
CA LEU A 128 0.44 13.00 8.69
C LEU A 128 0.73 11.50 8.61
N THR A 129 1.70 11.12 7.78
CA THR A 129 2.00 9.71 7.49
C THR A 129 3.44 9.54 7.03
N GLU A 130 4.06 8.44 7.44
CA GLU A 130 5.32 7.94 6.89
C GLU A 130 5.08 6.59 6.21
N VAL A 131 5.61 6.42 4.99
CA VAL A 131 5.49 5.17 4.22
C VAL A 131 6.89 4.71 3.84
N THR A 132 7.27 3.52 4.29
CA THR A 132 8.54 2.90 3.90
C THR A 132 8.30 1.95 2.74
N VAL A 133 9.05 2.10 1.66
CA VAL A 133 8.94 1.31 0.43
C VAL A 133 10.29 0.68 0.12
N LYS A 134 10.28 -0.57 -0.37
CA LYS A 134 11.48 -1.20 -0.92
C LYS A 134 11.12 -2.03 -2.15
N GLY A 135 11.83 -1.81 -3.26
CA GLY A 135 11.59 -2.54 -4.51
C GLY A 135 10.15 -2.43 -5.03
N GLY A 136 9.54 -1.25 -4.89
CA GLY A 136 8.15 -1.02 -5.30
C GLY A 136 7.08 -1.57 -4.36
N VAL A 137 7.46 -2.17 -3.22
CA VAL A 137 6.57 -2.74 -2.21
C VAL A 137 6.55 -1.83 -0.98
N VAL A 138 5.38 -1.31 -0.61
CA VAL A 138 5.19 -0.65 0.68
C VAL A 138 5.40 -1.71 1.76
N LEU A 139 6.35 -1.49 2.65
CA LEU A 139 6.67 -2.41 3.75
C LEU A 139 5.85 -2.05 4.99
N SER A 140 5.82 -0.77 5.32
CA SER A 140 5.13 -0.25 6.49
C SER A 140 4.62 1.16 6.26
N THR A 141 3.52 1.46 6.94
CA THR A 141 2.88 2.77 6.99
C THR A 141 2.70 3.15 8.45
N LYS A 142 3.18 4.34 8.84
CA LYS A 142 2.98 4.92 10.17
C LYS A 142 2.08 6.14 10.05
N LEU A 143 0.89 6.09 10.64
CA LEU A 143 -0.04 7.21 10.72
C LEU A 143 0.22 8.00 11.98
N PHE A 144 0.37 9.32 11.87
CA PHE A 144 0.52 10.19 13.02
C PHE A 144 -0.84 10.77 13.39
N VAL A 145 -1.18 10.66 14.67
CA VAL A 145 -2.34 11.35 15.27
C VAL A 145 -1.80 12.65 15.86
N SER A 146 -2.49 13.77 15.63
CA SER A 146 -2.04 15.15 15.89
C SER A 146 -1.12 15.32 17.11
N ASN A 147 -0.02 16.04 16.90
CA ASN A 147 1.00 16.46 17.89
C ASN A 147 1.82 15.36 18.58
N ASN A 148 1.60 14.08 18.30
CA ASN A 148 2.39 13.01 18.91
C ASN A 148 3.60 12.58 18.07
N LYS A 149 4.71 12.26 18.75
CA LYS A 149 5.87 11.56 18.17
C LYS A 149 5.57 10.07 17.85
N SER A 150 4.47 9.55 18.38
CA SER A 150 3.99 8.18 18.17
C SER A 150 2.91 8.12 17.08
N GLY A 151 2.81 6.97 16.44
CA GLY A 151 1.84 6.75 15.36
C GLY A 151 1.41 5.29 15.25
N LEU A 152 0.26 5.08 14.61
CA LEU A 152 -0.29 3.75 14.33
C LEU A 152 0.46 3.12 13.16
N CYS A 153 1.02 1.94 13.38
CA CYS A 153 1.82 1.22 12.40
C CYS A 153 0.98 0.13 11.71
N TYR A 154 1.04 0.09 10.38
CA TYR A 154 0.47 -0.94 9.54
C TYR A 154 1.54 -1.52 8.63
N VAL A 155 1.44 -2.80 8.33
CA VAL A 155 2.43 -3.53 7.52
C VAL A 155 1.75 -4.20 6.34
N ASN A 156 2.51 -4.44 5.29
CA ASN A 156 2.00 -5.20 4.14
C ASN A 156 1.62 -6.61 4.57
N LYS A 157 0.41 -7.03 4.19
CA LYS A 157 -0.09 -8.37 4.46
C LYS A 157 0.74 -9.37 3.66
N ALA A 158 1.25 -10.40 4.33
CA ALA A 158 1.87 -11.51 3.65
C ALA A 158 0.83 -12.26 2.81
N PRO A 159 1.15 -12.67 1.58
CA PRO A 159 0.25 -13.49 0.80
C PRO A 159 0.11 -14.88 1.42
N LEU A 160 -1.06 -15.48 1.24
CA LEU A 160 -1.33 -16.87 1.57
C LEU A 160 -0.77 -17.78 0.47
N CYS A 161 -0.07 -18.86 0.84
CA CYS A 161 0.39 -19.86 -0.12
C CYS A 161 -0.66 -20.95 -0.26
N ILE A 162 -1.27 -21.08 -1.44
CA ILE A 162 -2.23 -22.12 -1.79
C ILE A 162 -1.73 -22.76 -3.08
N ASP A 163 -1.55 -24.07 -3.11
CA ASP A 163 -1.07 -24.82 -4.29
C ASP A 163 0.23 -24.24 -4.90
N ASN A 164 1.20 -23.90 -4.05
CA ASN A 164 2.48 -23.26 -4.40
C ASN A 164 2.35 -21.88 -5.09
N LYS A 165 1.20 -21.21 -4.95
CA LYS A 165 0.96 -19.87 -5.46
C LYS A 165 0.60 -18.94 -4.31
N GLU A 166 1.05 -17.69 -4.40
CA GLU A 166 0.84 -16.66 -3.39
C GLU A 166 -0.44 -15.87 -3.69
N TYR A 167 -1.27 -15.60 -2.67
CA TYR A 167 -2.57 -14.95 -2.84
C TYR A 167 -2.84 -13.89 -1.79
N LEU A 168 -3.49 -12.81 -2.20
CA LEU A 168 -4.14 -11.86 -1.31
C LEU A 168 -5.64 -11.87 -1.60
N ASP A 169 -6.44 -11.84 -0.54
CA ASP A 169 -7.90 -11.91 -0.61
C ASP A 169 -8.49 -10.49 -0.60
N PHE A 170 -8.81 -9.97 -1.78
CA PHE A 170 -9.32 -8.60 -1.98
C PHE A 170 -10.84 -8.55 -1.92
N SER A 171 -11.40 -7.45 -1.43
CA SER A 171 -12.87 -7.25 -1.39
C SER A 171 -13.53 -7.19 -2.77
N VAL A 172 -12.74 -6.87 -3.79
CA VAL A 172 -13.15 -6.80 -5.20
C VAL A 172 -12.39 -7.83 -6.04
N PRO A 173 -13.01 -8.41 -7.09
CA PRO A 173 -12.32 -9.26 -8.04
C PRO A 173 -11.08 -8.55 -8.59
N THR A 174 -9.91 -9.15 -8.39
CA THR A 174 -8.63 -8.52 -8.67
C THR A 174 -7.68 -9.51 -9.31
N LEU A 175 -7.07 -9.13 -10.43
CA LEU A 175 -6.00 -9.91 -11.03
C LEU A 175 -4.74 -9.80 -10.17
N PRO A 176 -4.01 -10.91 -9.94
CA PRO A 176 -2.75 -10.85 -9.22
C PRO A 176 -1.77 -9.87 -9.87
N SER A 177 -1.17 -9.01 -9.04
CA SER A 177 -0.27 -7.99 -9.53
C SER A 177 0.59 -7.44 -8.40
N PHE A 178 1.85 -7.14 -8.69
CA PHE A 178 2.72 -6.37 -7.79
C PHE A 178 2.17 -4.95 -7.53
N LYS A 179 1.20 -4.51 -8.33
CA LYS A 179 0.47 -3.26 -8.20
C LYS A 179 -0.54 -3.25 -7.05
N ASN A 180 -0.92 -4.43 -6.57
CA ASN A 180 -1.90 -4.59 -5.51
C ASN A 180 -1.23 -4.59 -4.14
N ILE A 181 -1.97 -4.22 -3.11
CA ILE A 181 -1.49 -4.22 -1.72
C ILE A 181 -2.64 -4.33 -0.73
N GLN A 182 -2.39 -4.99 0.39
CA GLN A 182 -3.22 -4.91 1.60
C GLN A 182 -2.33 -4.53 2.78
N LEU A 183 -2.79 -3.62 3.63
CA LEU A 183 -2.14 -3.30 4.90
C LEU A 183 -2.97 -3.85 6.05
N VAL A 184 -2.28 -4.37 7.06
CA VAL A 184 -2.88 -4.94 8.27
C VAL A 184 -2.20 -4.38 9.51
N SER A 185 -2.90 -4.43 10.64
CA SER A 185 -2.28 -4.17 11.94
C SER A 185 -1.34 -5.32 12.32
N PRO A 186 -0.10 -5.07 12.76
CA PRO A 186 0.78 -6.11 13.30
C PRO A 186 0.20 -6.86 14.51
N ARG A 187 -0.77 -6.26 15.21
CA ARG A 187 -1.46 -6.91 16.33
C ARG A 187 -2.61 -7.80 15.88
N LYS A 188 -3.13 -7.56 14.67
CA LYS A 188 -4.32 -8.24 14.15
C LYS A 188 -4.19 -8.44 12.64
N TYR A 189 -3.33 -9.38 12.26
CA TYR A 189 -2.98 -9.69 10.87
C TYR A 189 -4.18 -10.16 10.01
N SER A 190 -5.29 -10.55 10.62
CA SER A 190 -6.52 -10.95 9.92
C SER A 190 -7.30 -9.75 9.37
N GLU A 191 -7.11 -8.54 9.91
CA GLU A 191 -7.89 -7.36 9.56
C GLU A 191 -7.14 -6.45 8.59
N VAL A 192 -7.68 -6.39 7.37
CA VAL A 192 -7.20 -5.51 6.31
C VAL A 192 -7.78 -4.14 6.54
N VAL A 193 -6.93 -3.18 6.86
CA VAL A 193 -7.33 -1.80 7.15
C VAL A 193 -7.19 -0.87 5.94
N PHE A 194 -6.45 -1.32 4.93
CA PHE A 194 -6.27 -0.61 3.67
C PHE A 194 -6.03 -1.64 2.59
N GLU A 195 -6.69 -1.49 1.45
CA GLU A 195 -6.39 -2.26 0.26
C GLU A 195 -6.42 -1.40 -0.99
N MET A 196 -5.52 -1.70 -1.91
CA MET A 196 -5.47 -1.09 -3.23
C MET A 196 -5.28 -2.19 -4.27
N ALA A 197 -6.20 -2.26 -5.21
CA ALA A 197 -6.29 -3.28 -6.24
C ALA A 197 -6.30 -2.65 -7.63
N LYS A 198 -5.42 -3.09 -8.53
CA LYS A 198 -5.40 -2.60 -9.91
C LYS A 198 -6.59 -3.14 -10.69
N GLN A 199 -7.38 -2.22 -11.23
CA GLN A 199 -8.44 -2.47 -12.21
C GLN A 199 -7.96 -2.05 -13.61
N LYS A 200 -8.75 -2.35 -14.66
CA LYS A 200 -8.37 -2.07 -16.06
C LYS A 200 -7.88 -0.62 -16.26
N SER A 201 -8.67 0.38 -15.88
CA SER A 201 -8.37 1.81 -16.09
C SER A 201 -8.06 2.61 -14.83
N PHE A 202 -8.27 2.05 -13.64
CA PHE A 202 -8.04 2.72 -12.36
C PHE A 202 -7.50 1.75 -11.30
N TYR A 203 -7.29 2.20 -10.08
CA TYR A 203 -7.13 1.34 -8.91
C TYR A 203 -8.33 1.52 -7.99
N HIS A 204 -8.91 0.41 -7.53
CA HIS A 204 -9.90 0.42 -6.47
C HIS A 204 -9.16 0.51 -5.14
N VAL A 205 -9.53 1.47 -4.30
CA VAL A 205 -8.94 1.66 -2.97
C VAL A 205 -10.05 1.61 -1.93
N SER A 206 -9.83 0.82 -0.88
CA SER A 206 -10.69 0.77 0.32
C SER A 206 -9.82 1.03 1.54
N ALA A 207 -10.30 1.86 2.45
CA ALA A 207 -9.59 2.17 3.69
C ALA A 207 -10.57 2.22 4.87
N ASP A 208 -10.09 1.73 6.01
CA ASP A 208 -10.80 1.77 7.27
C ASP A 208 -10.85 3.18 7.85
N ALA A 209 -11.76 3.32 8.81
CA ALA A 209 -11.99 4.49 9.64
C ALA A 209 -10.72 5.16 10.18
N VAL A 210 -9.67 4.37 10.42
CA VAL A 210 -8.41 4.83 11.01
C VAL A 210 -7.59 5.75 10.08
N PHE A 211 -7.92 5.78 8.79
CA PHE A 211 -7.32 6.68 7.82
C PHE A 211 -8.23 7.87 7.55
N THR A 212 -7.67 9.07 7.50
CA THR A 212 -8.35 10.17 6.79
C THR A 212 -8.32 9.90 5.28
N PRO A 213 -9.28 10.43 4.50
CA PRO A 213 -9.26 10.33 3.05
C PRO A 213 -7.95 10.83 2.42
N LEU A 214 -7.36 11.88 2.98
CA LEU A 214 -6.09 12.44 2.50
C LEU A 214 -4.91 11.48 2.75
N GLN A 215 -4.85 10.82 3.91
CA GLN A 215 -3.80 9.83 4.20
C GLN A 215 -3.94 8.60 3.29
N ALA A 216 -5.14 8.06 3.13
CA ALA A 216 -5.40 6.93 2.24
C ALA A 216 -5.05 7.28 0.77
N PHE A 217 -5.39 8.49 0.32
CA PHE A 217 -4.99 9.00 -0.99
C PHE A 217 -3.48 9.07 -1.13
N ALA A 218 -2.76 9.63 -0.15
CA ALA A 218 -1.32 9.76 -0.20
C ALA A 218 -0.60 8.40 -0.27
N ILE A 219 -1.05 7.40 0.51
CA ILE A 219 -0.51 6.02 0.46
C ILE A 219 -0.73 5.42 -0.94
N ALA A 220 -1.92 5.58 -1.49
CA ALA A 220 -2.26 5.07 -2.81
C ALA A 220 -1.42 5.74 -3.92
N VAL A 221 -1.16 7.05 -3.81
CA VAL A 221 -0.26 7.80 -4.70
C VAL A 221 1.17 7.27 -4.60
N ILE A 222 1.71 7.08 -3.39
CA ILE A 222 3.06 6.56 -3.17
C ILE A 222 3.20 5.17 -3.81
N LYS A 223 2.24 4.28 -3.57
CA LYS A 223 2.23 2.94 -4.20
C LYS A 223 2.15 3.01 -5.72
N GLY A 224 1.28 3.88 -6.25
CA GLY A 224 1.12 4.09 -7.68
C GLY A 224 2.39 4.65 -8.35
N TYR A 225 3.07 5.58 -7.68
CA TYR A 225 4.30 6.19 -8.16
C TYR A 225 5.47 5.19 -8.16
N GLU A 226 5.63 4.43 -7.09
CA GLU A 226 6.66 3.38 -7.00
C GLU A 226 6.45 2.26 -8.04
N THR A 227 5.20 1.94 -8.34
CA THR A 227 4.82 1.04 -9.44
C THR A 227 5.20 1.60 -10.82
N TYR A 228 5.17 2.92 -10.98
CA TYR A 228 5.59 3.60 -12.21
C TYR A 228 7.12 3.62 -12.33
N LEU A 229 7.84 3.89 -11.24
CA LEU A 229 9.30 3.82 -11.20
C LEU A 229 9.80 2.41 -11.56
N SER A 230 9.20 1.37 -11.00
CA SER A 230 9.64 -0.02 -11.24
C SER A 230 9.43 -0.49 -12.69
N GLN A 231 8.49 0.09 -13.43
CA GLN A 231 8.28 -0.22 -14.86
C GLN A 231 9.30 0.44 -15.77
N SER A 232 9.93 1.52 -15.28
CA SER A 232 10.82 2.36 -16.08
C SER A 232 12.26 1.84 -16.14
N VAL A 233 12.61 0.88 -15.28
CA VAL A 233 13.95 0.27 -15.21
C VAL A 233 14.14 -0.85 -16.25
N CYS A 234 13.07 -1.24 -16.97
CA CYS A 234 13.10 -2.29 -17.98
C CYS A 234 13.08 -1.78 -19.43
N LEU A 235 13.31 -0.48 -19.65
CA LEU A 235 13.50 0.15 -20.96
C LEU A 235 14.96 0.62 -21.07
#